data_AF-A0A7V3U2Y9-F1
#
_entry.id   AF-A0A7V3U2Y9-F1
#
_cell.length_a   1.000
_cell.length_b   1.000
_cell.length_c   1.000
_cell.angle_alpha   90.00
_cell.angle_beta   90.00
_cell.angle_gamma   90.00
#
_symmetry.space_group_name_H-M   'P 1'
#
loop_
_entity.id
_entity.type
_entity.pdbx_description
1 polymer ?
#
loop_
_entity_poly.entity_id
_entity_poly.type
_entity_poly.pdbx_seq_one_letter_code
_entity_poly.pdbx_strand_id
1 'polypeptide(L)'
;QINPRAKVTVKLVASSGVGTIAAGVVKAKADVILISGHNGGTGASPATSIKYAGLPWEMGLTEAHQVLAMNNLRERVTLRTDGGLRTGRDIVMAAMMGAEEYGIGTAALISMGCIMVRQCQSNTCPVGVCTQDERLRAKFTGTADKVVNLITFYAQEVREILASIGARSLDEVIGRADLLGQVSRGSAHLDDLDLNPLLIGVDAGQGIKYDRYKPRNEVPDTLDAEIVKDAARFLNDGEKMQLQYAVQNTHRTIGTRTSSHIVRNFGMRNSLQPDHLTVKLTGSAGQSLGAFAAPGLKLEGSGDANDYVGKGLSGGTIVVRPPMVSPLVASDNAIIGNTVLYGATDGYLFAAGRAGERFAVRNSGAKVVIEGCGTCGCEYMTGGVAVILGRIGANFGAGMTGGMAYVYDPDGLAQELMNRETLVTCPVTIPHWEAELKGLIERHLAETGSRKARDILHHWDREKGKFLQVCPKEMLNNLPHPLGIEAGQEIA
;
A
#
# COMPACT_ATOMS: atom_id res chain seq x y z
N GLN A 1 1.95 -12.61 -8.76
CA GLN A 1 1.42 -12.60 -7.37
C GLN A 1 2.58 -12.62 -6.37
N ILE A 2 2.67 -11.67 -5.42
CA ILE A 2 3.79 -11.63 -4.46
C ILE A 2 3.65 -12.65 -3.33
N ASN A 3 2.43 -13.04 -2.97
CA ASN A 3 2.18 -14.10 -2.00
C ASN A 3 1.01 -14.99 -2.46
N PRO A 4 1.28 -16.12 -3.12
CA PRO A 4 0.24 -17.03 -3.62
C PRO A 4 -0.51 -17.80 -2.52
N ARG A 5 -0.14 -17.65 -1.24
CA ARG A 5 -0.76 -18.38 -0.11
C ARG A 5 -1.68 -17.52 0.74
N ALA A 6 -1.59 -16.20 0.62
CA ALA A 6 -2.35 -15.29 1.48
C ALA A 6 -3.79 -15.13 0.98
N LYS A 7 -4.73 -15.06 1.93
CA LYS A 7 -6.06 -14.49 1.71
C LYS A 7 -5.96 -12.96 1.66
N VAL A 8 -6.70 -12.33 0.75
CA VAL A 8 -6.81 -10.88 0.61
C VAL A 8 -8.06 -10.40 1.33
N THR A 9 -7.87 -9.48 2.28
CA THR A 9 -8.96 -8.82 2.99
C THR A 9 -9.09 -7.38 2.53
N VAL A 10 -10.32 -6.93 2.27
CA VAL A 10 -10.64 -5.51 2.09
C VAL A 10 -11.41 -5.02 3.31
N LYS A 11 -10.82 -4.06 4.04
CA LYS A 11 -11.49 -3.37 5.15
C LYS A 11 -12.28 -2.18 4.62
N LEU A 12 -13.58 -2.23 4.77
CA LEU A 12 -14.53 -1.17 4.47
C LEU A 12 -15.11 -0.62 5.78
N VAL A 13 -15.52 0.63 5.78
CA VAL A 13 -16.27 1.22 6.89
C VAL A 13 -17.75 1.17 6.54
N ALA A 14 -18.60 0.82 7.51
CA ALA A 14 -20.03 0.82 7.35
C ALA A 14 -20.53 2.21 6.93
N SER A 15 -21.27 2.24 5.83
CA SER A 15 -21.93 3.40 5.25
C SER A 15 -23.05 2.88 4.36
N SER A 16 -24.10 3.66 4.15
CA SER A 16 -25.10 3.34 3.13
C SER A 16 -24.42 3.19 1.76
N GLY A 17 -24.76 2.13 1.03
CA GLY A 17 -24.17 1.78 -0.26
C GLY A 17 -22.95 0.83 -0.17
N VAL A 18 -22.52 0.46 1.04
CA VAL A 18 -21.39 -0.46 1.24
C VAL A 18 -21.65 -1.84 0.64
N GLY A 19 -22.91 -2.28 0.53
CA GLY A 19 -23.25 -3.56 -0.08
C GLY A 19 -22.93 -3.61 -1.58
N THR A 20 -23.15 -2.50 -2.29
CA THR A 20 -22.78 -2.39 -3.71
C THR A 20 -21.26 -2.45 -3.89
N ILE A 21 -20.51 -1.77 -3.02
CA ILE A 21 -19.05 -1.81 -3.00
C ILE A 21 -18.57 -3.24 -2.69
N ALA A 22 -19.17 -3.90 -1.72
CA ALA A 22 -18.87 -5.28 -1.35
C ALA A 22 -19.01 -6.24 -2.55
N ALA A 23 -20.07 -6.10 -3.35
CA ALA A 23 -20.25 -6.89 -4.57
C ALA A 23 -19.10 -6.67 -5.57
N GLY A 24 -18.65 -5.43 -5.76
CA GLY A 24 -17.48 -5.10 -6.58
C GLY A 24 -16.19 -5.73 -6.03
N VAL A 25 -15.99 -5.68 -4.71
CA VAL A 25 -14.82 -6.25 -4.02
C VAL A 25 -14.74 -7.78 -4.21
N VAL A 26 -15.87 -8.49 -4.10
CA VAL A 26 -15.91 -9.94 -4.38
C VAL A 26 -15.62 -10.24 -5.84
N LYS A 27 -16.17 -9.46 -6.78
CA LYS A 27 -15.87 -9.58 -8.22
C LYS A 27 -14.38 -9.34 -8.51
N ALA A 28 -13.73 -8.47 -7.72
CA ALA A 28 -12.30 -8.21 -7.76
C ALA A 28 -11.43 -9.28 -7.03
N LYS A 29 -12.01 -10.44 -6.67
CA LYS A 29 -11.31 -11.61 -6.10
C LYS A 29 -10.80 -11.46 -4.67
N ALA A 30 -11.39 -10.57 -3.86
CA ALA A 30 -11.12 -10.56 -2.42
C ALA A 30 -11.69 -11.81 -1.74
N ASP A 31 -11.00 -12.29 -0.71
CA ASP A 31 -11.37 -13.49 0.07
C ASP A 31 -12.18 -13.16 1.30
N VAL A 32 -11.92 -11.98 1.87
CA VAL A 32 -12.57 -11.51 3.09
C VAL A 32 -12.96 -10.05 2.91
N ILE A 33 -14.16 -9.70 3.34
CA ILE A 33 -14.58 -8.30 3.50
C ILE A 33 -14.77 -8.06 4.98
N LEU A 34 -14.07 -7.06 5.51
CA LEU A 34 -14.27 -6.57 6.87
C LEU A 34 -15.14 -5.32 6.81
N ILE A 35 -16.31 -5.34 7.44
CA ILE A 35 -17.16 -4.17 7.67
C ILE A 35 -16.87 -3.62 9.07
N SER A 36 -16.33 -2.40 9.13
CA SER A 36 -16.01 -1.72 10.37
C SER A 36 -17.09 -0.71 10.75
N GLY A 37 -17.60 -0.79 11.97
CA GLY A 37 -18.54 0.21 12.50
C GLY A 37 -17.88 1.56 12.82
N HIS A 38 -18.69 2.62 12.86
CA HIS A 38 -18.26 3.99 13.20
C HIS A 38 -17.62 4.11 14.60
N ASN A 39 -17.97 3.19 15.50
CA ASN A 39 -17.55 3.16 16.90
C ASN A 39 -16.19 2.45 17.11
N GLY A 40 -15.41 2.25 16.04
CA GLY A 40 -14.04 1.73 16.09
C GLY A 40 -13.09 2.64 16.88
N GLY A 41 -12.05 2.03 17.47
CA GLY A 41 -10.98 2.76 18.16
C GLY A 41 -9.94 3.34 17.19
N THR A 42 -9.28 4.43 17.60
CA THR A 42 -8.13 5.00 16.90
C THR A 42 -7.12 5.56 17.90
N GLY A 43 -5.83 5.51 17.53
CA GLY A 43 -4.76 6.15 18.31
C GLY A 43 -4.72 7.67 18.13
N ALA A 44 -5.13 8.17 16.96
CA ALA A 44 -5.21 9.59 16.63
C ALA A 44 -6.19 9.81 15.47
N SER A 45 -7.12 10.75 15.63
CA SER A 45 -8.05 11.19 14.58
C SER A 45 -8.66 12.52 14.98
N PRO A 46 -9.07 13.37 14.01
CA PRO A 46 -9.94 14.50 14.29
C PRO A 46 -11.20 14.04 15.03
N ALA A 47 -11.62 14.82 16.03
CA ALA A 47 -12.80 14.55 16.84
C ALA A 47 -14.08 14.54 15.98
N THR A 48 -14.12 15.37 14.94
CA THR A 48 -15.21 15.42 13.96
C THR A 48 -15.40 14.08 13.26
N SER A 49 -14.31 13.45 12.77
CA SER A 49 -14.39 12.12 12.15
C SER A 49 -14.86 11.05 13.13
N ILE A 50 -14.40 11.08 14.38
CA ILE A 50 -14.81 10.11 15.41
C ILE A 50 -16.31 10.21 15.72
N LYS A 51 -16.87 11.42 15.67
CA LYS A 51 -18.26 11.69 16.07
C LYS A 51 -19.26 11.64 14.92
N TYR A 52 -18.83 11.94 13.70
CA TYR A 52 -19.74 12.22 12.58
C TYR A 52 -19.45 11.44 11.29
N ALA A 53 -18.42 10.59 11.24
CA ALA A 53 -18.12 9.77 10.07
C ALA A 53 -18.38 8.28 10.33
N GLY A 54 -19.01 7.61 9.36
CA GLY A 54 -19.36 6.19 9.40
C GLY A 54 -20.74 5.91 10.03
N LEU A 55 -21.21 4.69 9.85
CA LEU A 55 -22.48 4.17 10.39
C LEU A 55 -22.26 2.98 11.33
N PRO A 56 -23.29 2.55 12.09
CA PRO A 56 -23.28 1.31 12.85
C PRO A 56 -22.94 0.10 11.97
N TRP A 57 -22.16 -0.83 12.51
CA TRP A 57 -21.78 -2.03 11.77
C TRP A 57 -22.99 -2.91 11.47
N GLU A 58 -24.03 -2.87 12.30
CA GLU A 58 -25.30 -3.59 12.13
C GLU A 58 -25.93 -3.27 10.78
N MET A 59 -25.91 -1.99 10.38
CA MET A 59 -26.42 -1.53 9.09
C MET A 59 -25.54 -2.00 7.94
N GLY A 60 -24.24 -1.70 8.00
CA GLY A 60 -23.33 -2.00 6.89
C GLY A 60 -23.09 -3.50 6.69
N LEU A 61 -23.03 -4.28 7.77
CA LEU A 61 -22.86 -5.73 7.73
C LEU A 61 -24.07 -6.39 7.09
N THR A 62 -25.27 -6.00 7.53
CA THR A 62 -26.50 -6.54 6.99
C THR A 62 -26.69 -6.16 5.53
N GLU A 63 -26.43 -4.90 5.16
CA GLU A 63 -26.48 -4.46 3.75
C GLU A 63 -25.50 -5.28 2.89
N ALA A 64 -24.26 -5.47 3.34
CA ALA A 64 -23.28 -6.28 2.63
C ALA A 64 -23.73 -7.74 2.50
N HIS A 65 -24.23 -8.34 3.59
CA HIS A 65 -24.76 -9.69 3.59
C HIS A 65 -25.91 -9.86 2.57
N GLN A 66 -26.92 -9.00 2.66
CA GLN A 66 -28.10 -9.00 1.80
C GLN A 66 -27.74 -8.79 0.32
N VAL A 67 -26.95 -7.77 0.00
CA VAL A 67 -26.57 -7.47 -1.40
C VAL A 67 -25.73 -8.60 -1.99
N LEU A 68 -24.80 -9.17 -1.23
CA LEU A 68 -24.01 -10.31 -1.70
C LEU A 68 -24.87 -11.56 -1.92
N ALA A 69 -25.84 -11.82 -1.04
CA ALA A 69 -26.78 -12.94 -1.19
C ALA A 69 -27.66 -12.75 -2.44
N MET A 70 -28.30 -11.58 -2.60
CA MET A 70 -29.12 -11.26 -3.77
C MET A 70 -28.37 -11.38 -5.12
N ASN A 71 -27.04 -11.26 -5.12
CA ASN A 71 -26.21 -11.36 -6.31
C ASN A 71 -25.52 -12.73 -6.48
N ASN A 72 -25.84 -13.74 -5.65
CA ASN A 72 -25.16 -15.05 -5.64
C ASN A 72 -23.63 -14.93 -5.46
N LEU A 73 -23.18 -13.96 -4.66
CA LEU A 73 -21.77 -13.68 -4.38
C LEU A 73 -21.36 -14.03 -2.94
N ARG A 74 -22.33 -14.22 -2.05
CA ARG A 74 -22.09 -14.39 -0.61
C ARG A 74 -21.21 -15.60 -0.27
N GLU A 75 -21.32 -16.69 -1.03
CA GLU A 75 -20.46 -17.88 -0.85
C GLU A 75 -19.00 -17.67 -1.28
N ARG A 76 -18.68 -16.60 -1.99
CA ARG A 76 -17.31 -16.40 -2.51
C ARG A 76 -16.37 -15.68 -1.54
N VAL A 77 -16.91 -15.20 -0.43
CA VAL A 77 -16.20 -14.33 0.51
C VAL A 77 -16.55 -14.71 1.95
N THR A 78 -15.64 -14.45 2.88
CA THR A 78 -15.91 -14.45 4.31
C THR A 78 -16.25 -13.02 4.76
N LEU A 79 -17.36 -12.83 5.46
CA LEU A 79 -17.67 -11.53 6.07
C LEU A 79 -17.10 -11.45 7.49
N ARG A 80 -16.32 -10.41 7.75
CA ARG A 80 -15.79 -10.08 9.07
C ARG A 80 -16.40 -8.76 9.54
N THR A 81 -16.60 -8.60 10.84
CA THR A 81 -17.03 -7.30 11.40
C THR A 81 -16.20 -6.90 12.60
N ASP A 82 -16.01 -5.59 12.78
CA ASP A 82 -15.47 -4.98 14.00
C ASP A 82 -16.22 -3.67 14.31
N GLY A 83 -16.06 -3.15 15.53
CA GLY A 83 -16.72 -1.91 15.94
C GLY A 83 -17.37 -2.02 17.31
N GLY A 84 -16.56 -1.93 18.36
CA GLY A 84 -17.08 -1.89 19.73
C GLY A 84 -17.75 -3.18 20.21
N LEU A 85 -17.42 -4.34 19.61
CA LEU A 85 -17.83 -5.67 20.09
C LEU A 85 -17.19 -5.91 21.48
N ARG A 86 -18.02 -6.05 22.52
CA ARG A 86 -17.60 -6.13 23.92
C ARG A 86 -18.00 -7.41 24.63
N THR A 87 -18.94 -8.16 24.07
CA THR A 87 -19.58 -9.30 24.73
C THR A 87 -19.78 -10.48 23.77
N GLY A 88 -20.02 -11.67 24.32
CA GLY A 88 -20.47 -12.82 23.55
C GLY A 88 -21.79 -12.56 22.84
N ARG A 89 -22.71 -11.80 23.46
CA ARG A 89 -23.94 -11.36 22.79
C ARG A 89 -23.68 -10.56 21.52
N ASP A 90 -22.74 -9.61 21.54
CA ASP A 90 -22.41 -8.81 20.35
C ASP A 90 -21.91 -9.71 19.19
N ILE A 91 -21.14 -10.76 19.51
CA ILE A 91 -20.69 -11.76 18.53
C ILE A 91 -21.88 -12.53 17.95
N VAL A 92 -22.79 -13.03 18.79
CA VAL A 92 -23.96 -13.78 18.31
C VAL A 92 -24.88 -12.91 17.45
N MET A 93 -25.08 -11.64 17.83
CA MET A 93 -25.83 -10.68 17.02
C MET A 93 -25.18 -10.45 15.65
N ALA A 94 -23.85 -10.24 15.63
CA ALA A 94 -23.10 -10.11 14.39
C ALA A 94 -23.18 -11.37 13.52
N ALA A 95 -23.15 -12.55 14.13
CA ALA A 95 -23.31 -13.82 13.43
C ALA A 95 -24.68 -13.88 12.73
N MET A 96 -25.77 -13.61 13.46
CA MET A 96 -27.14 -13.59 12.93
C MET A 96 -27.33 -12.55 11.81
N MET A 97 -26.61 -11.42 11.87
CA MET A 97 -26.57 -10.41 10.81
C MET A 97 -25.65 -10.78 9.64
N GLY A 98 -24.97 -11.93 9.69
CA GLY A 98 -24.27 -12.54 8.56
C GLY A 98 -22.74 -12.49 8.61
N ALA A 99 -22.12 -12.10 9.73
CA ALA A 99 -20.67 -12.20 9.90
C ALA A 99 -20.22 -13.63 10.23
N GLU A 100 -19.01 -13.98 9.82
CA GLU A 100 -18.34 -15.25 10.09
C GLU A 100 -17.12 -15.07 11.02
N GLU A 101 -16.55 -13.87 11.06
CA GLU A 101 -15.36 -13.53 11.86
C GLU A 101 -15.54 -12.18 12.58
N TYR A 102 -14.90 -12.03 13.75
CA TYR A 102 -15.15 -10.92 14.68
C TYR A 102 -13.84 -10.27 15.13
N GLY A 103 -13.70 -8.96 14.90
CA GLY A 103 -12.51 -8.19 15.27
C GLY A 103 -12.65 -7.53 16.64
N ILE A 104 -11.77 -7.89 17.58
CA ILE A 104 -11.74 -7.35 18.94
C ILE A 104 -10.47 -6.50 19.15
N GLY A 105 -10.62 -5.17 19.10
CA GLY A 105 -9.51 -4.22 19.30
C GLY A 105 -9.47 -3.64 20.71
N THR A 106 -10.36 -2.69 21.01
CA THR A 106 -10.33 -1.92 22.27
C THR A 106 -10.48 -2.78 23.51
N ALA A 107 -11.34 -3.80 23.50
CA ALA A 107 -11.47 -4.70 24.66
C ALA A 107 -10.17 -5.49 24.93
N ALA A 108 -9.44 -5.88 23.88
CA ALA A 108 -8.11 -6.48 24.02
C ALA A 108 -7.07 -5.48 24.56
N LEU A 109 -7.12 -4.22 24.14
CA LEU A 109 -6.28 -3.17 24.75
C LEU A 109 -6.61 -2.97 26.24
N ILE A 110 -7.88 -3.04 26.62
CA ILE A 110 -8.33 -2.93 28.02
C ILE A 110 -7.85 -4.13 28.84
N SER A 111 -7.95 -5.36 28.33
CA SER A 111 -7.42 -6.53 29.04
C SER A 111 -5.91 -6.46 29.22
N MET A 112 -5.19 -5.79 28.31
CA MET A 112 -3.76 -5.49 28.45
C MET A 112 -3.44 -4.31 29.38
N GLY A 113 -4.45 -3.61 29.92
CA GLY A 113 -4.28 -2.55 30.92
C GLY A 113 -4.68 -1.15 30.48
N CYS A 114 -5.26 -0.97 29.29
CA CYS A 114 -5.82 0.33 28.90
C CYS A 114 -6.95 0.74 29.87
N ILE A 115 -6.81 1.93 30.46
CA ILE A 115 -7.78 2.52 31.39
C ILE A 115 -8.68 3.58 30.73
N MET A 116 -8.73 3.60 29.39
CA MET A 116 -9.62 4.48 28.60
C MET A 116 -9.46 6.00 28.85
N VAL A 117 -8.24 6.46 29.13
CA VAL A 117 -7.93 7.88 29.40
C VAL A 117 -7.88 8.77 28.14
N ARG A 118 -7.90 8.19 26.92
CA ARG A 118 -7.98 8.89 25.62
C ARG A 118 -6.84 9.90 25.33
N GLN A 119 -5.62 9.52 25.70
CA GLN A 119 -4.38 10.29 25.45
C GLN A 119 -3.41 9.55 24.51
N CYS A 120 -3.92 8.65 23.66
CA CYS A 120 -3.11 7.81 22.78
C CYS A 120 -2.25 8.66 21.82
N GLN A 121 -2.83 9.74 21.28
CA GLN A 121 -2.18 10.68 20.38
C GLN A 121 -1.10 11.54 21.04
N SER A 122 -1.10 11.64 22.38
CA SER A 122 -0.24 12.56 23.12
C SER A 122 1.11 11.94 23.49
N ASN A 123 1.33 10.67 23.16
CA ASN A 123 2.51 9.90 23.60
C ASN A 123 2.65 9.77 25.13
N THR A 124 1.62 10.11 25.91
CA THR A 124 1.64 10.17 27.38
C THR A 124 0.82 9.06 28.05
N CYS A 125 0.68 7.89 27.41
CA CYS A 125 -0.12 6.78 27.95
C CYS A 125 0.38 6.37 29.35
N PRO A 126 -0.44 6.48 30.41
CA PRO A 126 0.02 6.27 31.79
C PRO A 126 0.38 4.82 32.12
N VAL A 127 -0.08 3.89 31.27
CA VAL A 127 0.00 2.43 31.45
C VAL A 127 0.85 1.75 30.35
N GLY A 128 1.58 2.52 29.55
CA GLY A 128 2.52 1.96 28.58
C GLY A 128 1.91 1.28 27.36
N VAL A 129 0.61 1.44 27.09
CA VAL A 129 -0.10 0.76 25.98
C VAL A 129 0.13 1.49 24.64
N CYS A 130 -0.15 2.79 24.56
CA CYS A 130 -0.01 3.59 23.32
C CYS A 130 0.99 4.73 23.54
N THR A 131 2.28 4.41 23.64
CA THR A 131 3.37 5.39 23.82
C THR A 131 4.69 4.79 23.32
N GLN A 132 5.56 5.66 22.80
CA GLN A 132 6.93 5.33 22.41
C GLN A 132 7.96 5.82 23.45
N ASP A 133 7.55 6.59 24.47
CA ASP A 133 8.41 6.98 25.61
C ASP A 133 8.79 5.74 26.42
N GLU A 134 10.09 5.47 26.52
CA GLU A 134 10.64 4.29 27.18
C GLU A 134 10.23 4.17 28.66
N ARG A 135 10.20 5.30 29.39
CA ARG A 135 9.81 5.35 30.81
C ARG A 135 8.33 5.04 30.99
N LEU A 136 7.49 5.41 30.04
CA LEU A 136 6.06 5.07 30.06
C LEU A 136 5.82 3.64 29.58
N ARG A 137 6.55 3.16 28.57
CA ARG A 137 6.51 1.76 28.11
C ARG A 137 6.89 0.78 29.23
N ALA A 138 7.84 1.16 30.09
CA ALA A 138 8.22 0.37 31.26
C ALA A 138 7.06 0.12 32.26
N LYS A 139 5.96 0.87 32.16
CA LYS A 139 4.74 0.68 32.98
C LYS A 139 3.75 -0.33 32.39
N PHE A 140 4.02 -0.88 31.21
CA PHE A 140 3.13 -1.85 30.57
C PHE A 140 3.11 -3.17 31.34
N THR A 141 1.91 -3.63 31.71
CA THR A 141 1.70 -4.88 32.46
C THR A 141 0.77 -5.85 31.74
N GLY A 142 0.50 -5.61 30.45
CA GLY A 142 -0.30 -6.53 29.63
C GLY A 142 0.45 -7.83 29.36
N THR A 143 -0.27 -8.94 29.29
CA THR A 143 0.30 -10.26 29.00
C THR A 143 -0.54 -10.97 27.95
N ALA A 144 0.06 -11.93 27.25
CA ALA A 144 -0.67 -12.79 26.32
C ALA A 144 -1.82 -13.53 27.02
N ASP A 145 -1.59 -14.02 28.25
CA ASP A 145 -2.60 -14.74 29.04
C ASP A 145 -3.85 -13.89 29.32
N LYS A 146 -3.71 -12.59 29.58
CA LYS A 146 -4.85 -11.69 29.76
C LYS A 146 -5.72 -11.59 28.50
N VAL A 147 -5.09 -11.63 27.32
CA VAL A 147 -5.82 -11.63 26.04
C VAL A 147 -6.46 -13.00 25.79
N VAL A 148 -5.75 -14.10 26.06
CA VAL A 148 -6.31 -15.46 25.96
C VAL A 148 -7.52 -15.63 26.87
N ASN A 149 -7.45 -15.15 28.11
CA ASN A 149 -8.56 -15.20 29.05
C ASN A 149 -9.76 -14.39 28.55
N LEU A 150 -9.53 -13.19 28.01
CA LEU A 150 -10.59 -12.38 27.39
C LEU A 150 -11.30 -13.17 26.28
N ILE A 151 -10.56 -13.73 25.32
CA ILE A 151 -11.16 -14.47 24.21
C ILE A 151 -11.85 -15.74 24.70
N THR A 152 -11.29 -16.42 25.70
CA THR A 152 -11.91 -17.59 26.35
C THR A 152 -13.27 -17.22 26.96
N PHE A 153 -13.38 -16.08 27.65
CA PHE A 153 -14.65 -15.63 28.22
C PHE A 153 -15.69 -15.27 27.14
N TYR A 154 -15.30 -14.60 26.06
CA TYR A 154 -16.19 -14.37 24.92
C TYR A 154 -16.70 -15.69 24.34
N ALA A 155 -15.79 -16.65 24.10
CA ALA A 155 -16.16 -17.95 23.53
C ALA A 155 -17.10 -18.73 24.45
N GLN A 156 -16.89 -18.66 25.77
CA GLN A 156 -17.78 -19.26 26.76
C GLN A 156 -19.18 -18.62 26.72
N GLU A 157 -19.27 -17.29 26.75
CA GLU A 157 -20.55 -16.56 26.70
C GLU A 157 -21.29 -16.83 25.38
N VAL A 158 -20.59 -16.88 24.24
CA VAL A 158 -21.17 -17.27 22.95
C VAL A 158 -21.80 -18.66 23.04
N ARG A 159 -21.11 -19.65 23.63
CA ARG A 159 -21.64 -21.01 23.78
C ARG A 159 -22.87 -21.05 24.68
N GLU A 160 -22.88 -20.27 25.76
CA GLU A 160 -24.04 -20.18 26.66
C GLU A 160 -25.27 -19.59 25.95
N ILE A 161 -25.08 -18.53 25.18
CA ILE A 161 -26.15 -17.91 24.38
C ILE A 161 -26.65 -18.87 23.31
N LEU A 162 -25.77 -19.51 22.54
CA LEU A 162 -26.16 -20.51 21.53
C LEU A 162 -26.98 -21.64 22.14
N ALA A 163 -26.54 -22.17 23.29
CA ALA A 163 -27.28 -23.22 24.01
C ALA A 163 -28.68 -22.73 24.43
N SER A 164 -28.81 -21.48 24.89
CA SER A 164 -30.10 -20.90 25.31
C SER A 164 -31.13 -20.78 24.19
N ILE A 165 -30.67 -20.65 22.93
CA ILE A 165 -31.54 -20.57 21.74
C ILE A 165 -31.63 -21.90 20.99
N GLY A 166 -31.05 -22.97 21.55
CA GLY A 166 -31.09 -24.32 21.00
C GLY A 166 -30.10 -24.60 19.85
N ALA A 167 -29.17 -23.70 19.57
CA ALA A 167 -28.14 -23.88 18.55
C ALA A 167 -26.92 -24.61 19.12
N ARG A 168 -26.31 -25.53 18.34
CA ARG A 168 -25.14 -26.31 18.79
C ARG A 168 -23.82 -25.69 18.33
N SER A 169 -23.87 -24.79 17.35
CA SER A 169 -22.69 -24.14 16.79
C SER A 169 -23.02 -22.75 16.26
N LEU A 170 -21.99 -21.92 16.07
CA LEU A 170 -22.15 -20.60 15.48
C LEU A 170 -22.60 -20.69 14.02
N ASP A 171 -22.17 -21.74 13.30
CA ASP A 171 -22.52 -21.97 11.90
C ASP A 171 -24.04 -22.16 11.70
N GLU A 172 -24.78 -22.62 12.72
CA GLU A 172 -26.24 -22.78 12.68
C GLU A 172 -27.01 -21.46 12.76
N VAL A 173 -26.36 -20.38 13.20
CA VAL A 173 -27.01 -19.07 13.41
C VAL A 173 -26.51 -17.98 12.48
N ILE A 174 -25.46 -18.24 11.68
CA ILE A 174 -24.95 -17.24 10.74
C ILE A 174 -26.03 -16.87 9.71
N GLY A 175 -26.33 -15.58 9.57
CA GLY A 175 -27.35 -15.06 8.65
C GLY A 175 -28.80 -15.33 9.08
N ARG A 176 -29.03 -15.94 10.25
CA ARG A 176 -30.37 -16.21 10.81
C ARG A 176 -30.97 -14.98 11.48
N ALA A 177 -31.22 -13.94 10.67
CA ALA A 177 -31.87 -12.71 11.11
C ALA A 177 -33.28 -12.94 11.67
N ASP A 178 -33.94 -14.04 11.30
CA ASP A 178 -35.25 -14.46 11.84
C ASP A 178 -35.22 -14.80 13.34
N LEU A 179 -34.04 -15.04 13.92
CA LEU A 179 -33.87 -15.23 15.37
C LEU A 179 -33.82 -13.90 16.14
N LEU A 180 -33.84 -12.76 15.42
CA LEU A 180 -33.80 -11.43 15.99
C LEU A 180 -35.17 -10.76 15.91
N GLY A 181 -35.62 -10.19 17.03
CA GLY A 181 -36.83 -9.39 17.10
C GLY A 181 -36.56 -8.04 17.73
N GLN A 182 -37.08 -6.98 17.11
CA GLN A 182 -37.08 -5.66 17.72
C GLN A 182 -38.04 -5.66 18.92
N VAL A 183 -37.53 -5.27 20.09
CA VAL A 183 -38.36 -5.08 21.28
C VAL A 183 -38.58 -3.58 21.46
N SER A 184 -39.83 -3.13 21.34
CA SER A 184 -40.19 -1.75 21.72
C SER A 184 -40.21 -1.64 23.25
N ARG A 185 -39.32 -0.82 23.81
CA ARG A 185 -39.23 -0.51 25.26
C ARG A 185 -39.08 1.00 25.50
N GLY A 186 -39.33 1.83 24.49
CA GLY A 186 -39.20 3.28 24.58
C GLY A 186 -40.28 3.91 25.45
N SER A 187 -40.02 5.15 25.90
CA SER A 187 -41.09 5.97 26.48
C SER A 187 -42.09 6.35 25.39
N ALA A 188 -43.37 6.50 25.72
CA ALA A 188 -44.47 6.74 24.77
C ALA A 188 -44.34 8.00 23.89
N HIS A 189 -43.34 8.86 24.17
CA HIS A 189 -43.04 10.10 23.44
C HIS A 189 -41.82 9.99 22.50
N LEU A 190 -41.24 8.80 22.36
CA LEU A 190 -40.17 8.53 21.40
C LEU A 190 -40.76 7.79 20.20
N ASP A 191 -40.46 8.28 19.00
CA ASP A 191 -40.73 7.53 17.77
C ASP A 191 -39.85 6.28 17.75
N ASP A 192 -40.46 5.11 17.58
CA ASP A 192 -39.73 3.86 17.44
C ASP A 192 -38.96 3.87 16.11
N LEU A 193 -37.72 3.37 16.15
CA LEU A 193 -36.93 3.16 14.94
C LEU A 193 -37.52 1.98 14.16
N ASP A 194 -37.49 2.06 12.83
CA ASP A 194 -37.79 0.90 11.99
C ASP A 194 -36.52 0.06 11.79
N LEU A 195 -36.41 -1.06 12.51
CA LEU A 195 -35.29 -2.00 12.33
C LEU A 195 -35.58 -3.08 11.28
N ASN A 196 -36.75 -3.08 10.63
CA ASN A 196 -37.10 -4.10 9.63
C ASN A 196 -36.04 -4.27 8.54
N PRO A 197 -35.43 -3.20 7.97
CA PRO A 197 -34.38 -3.37 6.96
C PRO A 197 -33.20 -4.25 7.40
N LEU A 198 -32.92 -4.31 8.71
CA LEU A 198 -31.85 -5.13 9.29
C LEU A 198 -32.27 -6.60 9.51
N LEU A 199 -33.57 -6.87 9.55
CA LEU A 199 -34.13 -8.17 9.93
C LEU A 199 -34.65 -8.96 8.72
N ILE A 200 -34.59 -8.38 7.52
CA ILE A 200 -34.98 -9.08 6.29
C ILE A 200 -33.96 -10.20 6.00
N GLY A 201 -34.42 -11.44 6.13
CA GLY A 201 -33.71 -12.62 5.62
C GLY A 201 -33.85 -12.69 4.10
N VAL A 202 -32.72 -12.58 3.40
CA VAL A 202 -32.66 -12.79 1.93
C VAL A 202 -32.56 -14.29 1.58
N ASP A 203 -32.24 -15.12 2.58
CA ASP A 203 -31.76 -16.49 2.43
C ASP A 203 -32.79 -17.60 2.68
N ALA A 204 -34.08 -17.28 2.87
CA ALA A 204 -35.10 -18.27 3.25
C ALA A 204 -35.34 -19.42 2.23
N GLY A 205 -34.56 -19.52 1.15
CA GLY A 205 -34.59 -20.64 0.21
C GLY A 205 -33.32 -20.90 -0.62
N GLN A 206 -32.22 -20.16 -0.46
CA GLN A 206 -31.03 -20.30 -1.33
C GLN A 206 -29.96 -21.28 -0.82
N GLY A 207 -30.01 -21.70 0.44
CA GLY A 207 -29.10 -22.73 0.97
C GLY A 207 -27.62 -22.32 0.95
N ILE A 208 -27.32 -21.05 1.26
CA ILE A 208 -25.95 -20.52 1.28
C ILE A 208 -25.07 -21.36 2.19
N LYS A 209 -23.96 -21.87 1.63
CA LYS A 209 -22.98 -22.63 2.40
C LYS A 209 -21.87 -21.72 2.92
N TYR A 210 -21.83 -21.54 4.24
CA TYR A 210 -20.71 -20.91 4.93
C TYR A 210 -19.57 -21.92 5.09
N ASP A 211 -18.38 -21.56 4.62
CA ASP A 211 -17.16 -22.37 4.76
C ASP A 211 -16.01 -21.51 5.28
N ARG A 212 -15.68 -21.72 6.56
CA ARG A 212 -14.59 -21.02 7.26
C ARG A 212 -13.21 -21.46 6.78
N TYR A 213 -13.08 -22.67 6.24
CA TYR A 213 -11.83 -23.24 5.74
C TYR A 213 -11.64 -23.06 4.24
N LYS A 214 -12.56 -22.34 3.60
CA LYS A 214 -12.55 -22.06 2.17
C LYS A 214 -11.16 -21.61 1.70
N PRO A 215 -10.65 -22.19 0.60
CA PRO A 215 -9.40 -21.72 0.01
C PRO A 215 -9.56 -20.27 -0.44
N ARG A 216 -8.43 -19.62 -0.71
CA ARG A 216 -8.47 -18.31 -1.35
C ARG A 216 -9.11 -18.41 -2.74
N ASN A 217 -9.66 -17.31 -3.22
CA ASN A 217 -10.05 -17.11 -4.59
C ASN A 217 -8.80 -17.09 -5.47
N GLU A 218 -8.68 -18.10 -6.33
CA GLU A 218 -7.59 -18.15 -7.29
C GLU A 218 -7.69 -17.02 -8.32
N VAL A 219 -6.53 -16.59 -8.81
CA VAL A 219 -6.44 -15.61 -9.88
C VAL A 219 -5.60 -16.20 -11.01
N PRO A 220 -5.81 -15.74 -12.26
CA PRO A 220 -5.05 -16.25 -13.39
C PRO A 220 -3.55 -16.03 -13.25
N ASP A 221 -2.80 -16.90 -13.92
CA ASP A 221 -1.38 -16.70 -14.10
C ASP A 221 -1.04 -15.52 -15.00
N THR A 222 0.23 -15.13 -14.93
CA THR A 222 0.84 -14.07 -15.72
C THR A 222 2.13 -14.63 -16.30
N LEU A 223 2.85 -13.82 -17.08
CA LEU A 223 4.16 -14.18 -17.63
C LEU A 223 5.13 -14.76 -16.59
N ASP A 224 5.00 -14.37 -15.32
CA ASP A 224 5.82 -14.92 -14.26
C ASP A 224 5.73 -16.44 -14.08
N ALA A 225 4.63 -17.08 -14.44
CA ALA A 225 4.56 -18.54 -14.38
C ALA A 225 5.60 -19.17 -15.32
N GLU A 226 5.78 -18.59 -16.51
CA GLU A 226 6.81 -18.97 -17.47
C GLU A 226 8.20 -18.56 -16.98
N ILE A 227 8.36 -17.31 -16.49
CA ILE A 227 9.64 -16.83 -15.95
C ILE A 227 10.14 -17.73 -14.83
N VAL A 228 9.28 -18.13 -13.89
CA VAL A 228 9.66 -19.00 -12.76
C VAL A 228 10.06 -20.39 -13.25
N LYS A 229 9.35 -20.94 -14.23
CA LYS A 229 9.69 -22.23 -14.84
C LYS A 229 11.05 -22.17 -15.53
N ASP A 230 11.29 -21.15 -16.34
CA ASP A 230 12.51 -21.01 -17.11
C ASP A 230 13.71 -20.58 -16.24
N ALA A 231 13.45 -19.88 -15.14
CA ALA A 231 14.45 -19.51 -14.14
C ALA A 231 14.72 -20.61 -13.09
N ALA A 232 14.33 -21.87 -13.32
CA ALA A 232 14.49 -22.94 -12.34
C ALA A 232 15.94 -23.12 -11.85
N ARG A 233 16.93 -23.00 -12.76
CA ARG A 233 18.36 -23.10 -12.40
C ARG A 233 18.82 -21.94 -11.50
N PHE A 234 18.33 -20.73 -11.76
CA PHE A 234 18.55 -19.60 -10.85
C PHE A 234 17.89 -19.83 -9.49
N LEU A 235 16.61 -20.23 -9.47
CA LEU A 235 15.83 -20.34 -8.23
C LEU A 235 16.26 -21.51 -7.34
N ASN A 236 16.80 -22.58 -7.92
CA ASN A 236 17.22 -23.79 -7.19
C ASN A 236 18.74 -23.86 -6.95
N ASP A 237 19.54 -23.48 -7.95
CA ASP A 237 21.00 -23.68 -7.93
C ASP A 237 21.77 -22.36 -7.74
N GLY A 238 21.09 -21.21 -7.83
CA GLY A 238 21.71 -19.89 -7.71
C GLY A 238 22.51 -19.45 -8.93
N GLU A 239 22.21 -19.99 -10.12
CA GLU A 239 22.88 -19.59 -11.36
C GLU A 239 22.47 -18.17 -11.81
N LYS A 240 23.42 -17.39 -12.34
CA LYS A 240 23.12 -16.13 -13.02
C LYS A 240 22.45 -16.40 -14.36
N MET A 241 21.28 -15.81 -14.61
CA MET A 241 20.46 -16.09 -15.79
C MET A 241 19.97 -14.83 -16.51
N GLN A 242 19.78 -14.96 -17.83
CA GLN A 242 19.10 -13.97 -18.66
C GLN A 242 17.97 -14.64 -19.45
N LEU A 243 16.79 -14.03 -19.41
CA LEU A 243 15.59 -14.49 -20.11
C LEU A 243 15.03 -13.36 -20.99
N GLN A 244 14.29 -13.70 -22.05
CA GLN A 244 13.70 -12.71 -22.96
C GLN A 244 12.27 -13.09 -23.36
N TYR A 245 11.36 -12.11 -23.32
CA TYR A 245 9.95 -12.30 -23.64
C TYR A 245 9.36 -11.11 -24.41
N ALA A 246 8.35 -11.38 -25.23
CA ALA A 246 7.46 -10.36 -25.76
C ALA A 246 6.36 -10.05 -24.73
N VAL A 247 5.99 -8.77 -24.59
CA VAL A 247 4.98 -8.31 -23.62
C VAL A 247 3.88 -7.48 -24.26
N GLN A 248 2.70 -7.55 -23.68
CA GLN A 248 1.51 -6.77 -24.04
C GLN A 248 0.90 -6.18 -22.77
N ASN A 249 0.08 -5.15 -22.92
CA ASN A 249 -0.55 -4.43 -21.80
C ASN A 249 -1.44 -5.33 -20.91
N THR A 250 -1.84 -6.51 -21.41
CA THR A 250 -2.58 -7.55 -20.68
C THR A 250 -1.70 -8.32 -19.68
N HIS A 251 -0.38 -8.37 -19.90
CA HIS A 251 0.58 -8.99 -19.00
C HIS A 251 0.89 -8.05 -17.82
N ARG A 252 0.17 -8.26 -16.72
CA ARG A 252 0.27 -7.45 -15.49
C ARG A 252 1.23 -8.06 -14.47
N THR A 253 1.77 -7.23 -13.59
CA THR A 253 2.58 -7.66 -12.43
C THR A 253 3.79 -8.53 -12.79
N ILE A 254 4.43 -8.25 -13.93
CA ILE A 254 5.60 -9.01 -14.39
C ILE A 254 6.76 -8.85 -13.39
N GLY A 255 7.37 -9.95 -12.98
CA GLY A 255 8.46 -10.05 -12.00
C GLY A 255 8.01 -10.15 -10.54
N THR A 256 6.73 -9.90 -10.23
CA THR A 256 6.23 -9.89 -8.84
C THR A 256 6.22 -11.28 -8.19
N ARG A 257 5.83 -12.33 -8.92
CA ARG A 257 5.88 -13.71 -8.41
C ARG A 257 7.30 -14.23 -8.41
N THR A 258 8.09 -13.90 -9.43
CA THR A 258 9.53 -14.21 -9.43
C THR A 258 10.22 -13.64 -8.19
N SER A 259 9.89 -12.40 -7.82
CA SER A 259 10.34 -11.79 -6.56
C SER A 259 9.92 -12.60 -5.32
N SER A 260 8.68 -13.12 -5.28
CA SER A 260 8.24 -14.02 -4.19
C SER A 260 9.16 -15.23 -4.03
N HIS A 261 9.56 -15.86 -5.13
CA HIS A 261 10.47 -17.01 -5.11
C HIS A 261 11.87 -16.60 -4.67
N ILE A 262 12.39 -15.46 -5.16
CA ILE A 262 13.70 -14.93 -4.73
C ILE A 262 13.72 -14.73 -3.22
N VAL A 263 12.70 -14.06 -2.66
CA VAL A 263 12.64 -13.79 -1.23
C VAL A 263 12.48 -15.06 -0.40
N ARG A 264 11.72 -16.05 -0.88
CA ARG A 264 11.55 -17.32 -0.17
C ARG A 264 12.83 -18.16 -0.15
N ASN A 265 13.57 -18.18 -1.25
CA ASN A 265 14.72 -19.05 -1.41
C ASN A 265 16.01 -18.39 -0.90
N PHE A 266 16.16 -17.07 -1.07
CA PHE A 266 17.40 -16.35 -0.76
C PHE A 266 17.24 -15.25 0.30
N GLY A 267 16.01 -14.83 0.61
CA GLY A 267 15.74 -13.71 1.52
C GLY A 267 15.92 -12.34 0.89
N MET A 268 15.49 -11.29 1.63
CA MET A 268 15.62 -9.88 1.20
C MET A 268 17.06 -9.35 1.31
N ARG A 269 17.85 -9.89 2.24
CA ARG A 269 19.27 -9.50 2.47
C ARG A 269 20.20 -10.54 1.86
N ASN A 270 19.93 -10.93 0.63
CA ASN A 270 20.73 -11.90 -0.10
C ASN A 270 22.02 -11.26 -0.64
N SER A 271 22.94 -12.11 -1.12
CA SER A 271 24.22 -11.71 -1.74
C SER A 271 24.18 -11.77 -3.27
N LEU A 272 22.99 -11.79 -3.87
CA LEU A 272 22.86 -11.82 -5.32
C LEU A 272 23.39 -10.52 -5.91
N GLN A 273 24.05 -10.65 -7.06
CA GLN A 273 24.43 -9.49 -7.87
C GLN A 273 23.17 -8.74 -8.31
N PRO A 274 23.17 -7.40 -8.47
CA PRO A 274 21.95 -6.64 -8.79
C PRO A 274 21.19 -7.12 -10.04
N ASP A 275 21.88 -7.75 -10.99
CA ASP A 275 21.39 -8.26 -12.27
C ASP A 275 21.43 -9.80 -12.37
N HIS A 276 21.44 -10.49 -11.23
CA HIS A 276 21.63 -11.95 -11.18
C HIS A 276 20.57 -12.73 -11.97
N LEU A 277 19.32 -12.29 -11.94
CA LEU A 277 18.29 -12.70 -12.89
C LEU A 277 17.87 -11.48 -13.70
N THR A 278 18.22 -11.46 -14.98
CA THR A 278 17.81 -10.40 -15.91
C THR A 278 16.70 -10.88 -16.83
N VAL A 279 15.56 -10.19 -16.83
CA VAL A 279 14.44 -10.47 -17.73
C VAL A 279 14.26 -9.31 -18.69
N LYS A 280 14.52 -9.57 -19.98
CA LYS A 280 14.35 -8.62 -21.08
C LYS A 280 12.94 -8.74 -21.64
N LEU A 281 12.25 -7.62 -21.76
CA LEU A 281 10.86 -7.53 -22.20
C LEU A 281 10.80 -6.63 -23.44
N THR A 282 10.08 -7.06 -24.48
CA THR A 282 9.88 -6.24 -25.70
C THR A 282 8.39 -6.04 -25.96
N GLY A 283 7.94 -4.79 -26.03
CA GLY A 283 6.54 -4.42 -26.20
C GLY A 283 6.04 -3.48 -25.10
N SER A 284 4.72 -3.46 -24.86
CA SER A 284 4.10 -2.63 -23.83
C SER A 284 3.84 -3.46 -22.58
N ALA A 285 4.40 -3.08 -21.43
CA ALA A 285 4.16 -3.78 -20.18
C ALA A 285 2.82 -3.33 -19.56
N GLY A 286 2.04 -4.29 -19.08
CA GLY A 286 0.83 -4.00 -18.33
C GLY A 286 1.09 -3.35 -16.98
N GLN A 287 -0.01 -3.09 -16.27
CA GLN A 287 -0.02 -2.49 -14.94
C GLN A 287 0.92 -3.23 -13.95
N SER A 288 1.60 -2.46 -13.09
CA SER A 288 2.44 -2.97 -11.99
C SER A 288 3.69 -3.75 -12.43
N LEU A 289 4.34 -3.37 -13.53
CA LEU A 289 5.64 -3.93 -13.93
C LEU A 289 6.64 -3.85 -12.77
N GLY A 290 7.23 -4.99 -12.40
CA GLY A 290 8.25 -5.08 -11.35
C GLY A 290 7.75 -4.71 -9.95
N ALA A 291 6.44 -4.77 -9.70
CA ALA A 291 5.91 -4.52 -8.37
C ALA A 291 6.55 -5.48 -7.35
N PHE A 292 7.07 -4.92 -6.25
CA PHE A 292 7.80 -5.62 -5.21
C PHE A 292 9.06 -6.36 -5.68
N ALA A 293 9.70 -5.95 -6.78
CA ALA A 293 10.93 -6.61 -7.25
C ALA A 293 12.03 -6.56 -6.17
N ALA A 294 12.54 -7.75 -5.83
CA ALA A 294 13.56 -7.99 -4.81
C ALA A 294 14.99 -7.85 -5.36
N PRO A 295 16.01 -7.75 -4.48
CA PRO A 295 17.40 -7.68 -4.90
C PRO A 295 17.80 -8.91 -5.73
N GLY A 296 18.55 -8.66 -6.79
CA GLY A 296 18.97 -9.67 -7.77
C GLY A 296 18.09 -9.77 -9.00
N LEU A 297 16.87 -9.21 -8.97
CA LEU A 297 15.99 -9.15 -10.14
C LEU A 297 16.19 -7.85 -10.92
N LYS A 298 16.56 -7.98 -12.19
CA LYS A 298 16.59 -6.89 -13.16
C LYS A 298 15.54 -7.09 -14.26
N LEU A 299 14.69 -6.10 -14.48
CA LEU A 299 13.71 -6.08 -15.57
C LEU A 299 14.11 -5.00 -16.59
N GLU A 300 14.30 -5.38 -17.85
CA GLU A 300 14.67 -4.45 -18.93
C GLU A 300 13.57 -4.41 -19.99
N GLY A 301 12.76 -3.36 -20.02
CA GLY A 301 11.71 -3.13 -21.00
C GLY A 301 12.18 -2.29 -22.18
N SER A 302 12.08 -2.84 -23.39
CA SER A 302 12.19 -2.10 -24.66
C SER A 302 10.78 -1.87 -25.23
N GLY A 303 10.29 -0.65 -25.12
CA GLY A 303 8.90 -0.29 -25.35
C GLY A 303 8.43 0.74 -24.32
N ASP A 304 7.26 0.51 -23.75
CA ASP A 304 6.63 1.35 -22.74
C ASP A 304 6.02 0.50 -21.61
N ALA A 305 5.56 1.14 -20.54
CA ALA A 305 4.82 0.49 -19.46
C ALA A 305 3.67 1.35 -18.93
N ASN A 306 2.61 0.69 -18.47
CA ASN A 306 1.44 1.34 -17.87
C ASN A 306 1.72 1.78 -16.41
N ASP A 307 0.68 2.08 -15.64
CA ASP A 307 0.82 2.60 -14.27
C ASP A 307 1.50 1.61 -13.30
N TYR A 308 1.94 2.15 -12.16
CA TYR A 308 2.48 1.40 -11.04
C TYR A 308 3.81 0.67 -11.31
N VAL A 309 4.60 1.11 -12.29
CA VAL A 309 5.96 0.59 -12.49
C VAL A 309 6.76 0.70 -11.19
N GLY A 310 7.34 -0.41 -10.74
CA GLY A 310 8.10 -0.47 -9.49
C GLY A 310 7.26 -0.17 -8.24
N LYS A 311 5.94 -0.39 -8.24
CA LYS A 311 5.12 -0.27 -7.03
C LYS A 311 5.72 -1.12 -5.90
N GLY A 312 6.03 -0.48 -4.77
CA GLY A 312 6.71 -1.12 -3.64
C GLY A 312 8.07 -1.72 -4.01
N LEU A 313 8.82 -1.12 -4.94
CA LEU A 313 10.15 -1.60 -5.31
C LEU A 313 11.01 -1.82 -4.06
N SER A 314 11.65 -2.98 -3.97
CA SER A 314 12.25 -3.49 -2.75
C SER A 314 13.70 -3.96 -2.98
N GLY A 315 14.45 -3.26 -3.82
CA GLY A 315 15.87 -3.55 -4.09
C GLY A 315 16.16 -4.13 -5.48
N GLY A 316 15.15 -4.48 -6.26
CA GLY A 316 15.31 -4.83 -7.67
C GLY A 316 15.69 -3.64 -8.55
N THR A 317 16.05 -3.92 -9.81
CA THR A 317 16.33 -2.90 -10.83
C THR A 317 15.31 -2.98 -11.96
N ILE A 318 14.72 -1.86 -12.36
CA ILE A 318 13.79 -1.76 -13.49
C ILE A 318 14.34 -0.72 -14.47
N VAL A 319 14.39 -1.09 -15.75
CA VAL A 319 14.81 -0.21 -16.83
C VAL A 319 13.71 -0.18 -17.89
N VAL A 320 13.30 1.00 -18.34
CA VAL A 320 12.33 1.16 -19.43
C VAL A 320 12.88 2.15 -20.45
N ARG A 321 12.94 1.76 -21.72
CA ARG A 321 13.44 2.64 -22.79
C ARG A 321 12.69 2.37 -24.09
N PRO A 322 12.57 3.36 -24.99
CA PRO A 322 11.98 3.14 -26.30
C PRO A 322 12.76 2.06 -27.08
N PRO A 323 12.13 1.39 -28.05
CA PRO A 323 12.84 0.56 -29.01
C PRO A 323 13.90 1.37 -29.75
N MET A 324 15.05 0.77 -30.07
CA MET A 324 16.16 1.47 -30.75
C MET A 324 15.75 2.10 -32.08
N VAL A 325 14.76 1.51 -32.75
CA VAL A 325 14.20 1.97 -34.03
C VAL A 325 13.19 3.11 -33.88
N SER A 326 12.81 3.47 -32.64
CA SER A 326 11.81 4.51 -32.39
C SER A 326 12.32 5.87 -32.87
N PRO A 327 11.53 6.62 -33.67
CA PRO A 327 11.89 7.97 -34.09
C PRO A 327 11.62 9.02 -32.99
N LEU A 328 10.98 8.62 -31.88
CA LEU A 328 10.55 9.53 -30.82
C LEU A 328 11.73 10.13 -30.06
N VAL A 329 11.62 11.41 -29.73
CA VAL A 329 12.46 12.04 -28.71
C VAL A 329 11.94 11.60 -27.34
N ALA A 330 12.68 10.69 -26.70
CA ALA A 330 12.31 10.07 -25.43
C ALA A 330 11.84 11.10 -24.38
N SER A 331 12.60 12.17 -24.18
CA SER A 331 12.34 13.20 -23.16
C SER A 331 11.01 13.94 -23.33
N ASP A 332 10.45 13.95 -24.53
CA ASP A 332 9.22 14.69 -24.83
C ASP A 332 7.98 13.80 -24.74
N ASN A 333 8.17 12.48 -24.60
CA ASN A 333 7.11 11.48 -24.70
C ASN A 333 6.95 10.70 -23.39
N ALA A 334 5.71 10.32 -23.09
CA ALA A 334 5.41 9.43 -21.97
C ALA A 334 5.92 8.01 -22.26
N ILE A 335 6.50 7.38 -21.26
CA ILE A 335 7.00 6.00 -21.35
C ILE A 335 6.53 5.11 -20.19
N ILE A 336 6.26 5.71 -19.03
CA ILE A 336 5.69 5.04 -17.86
C ILE A 336 4.48 5.81 -17.34
N GLY A 337 3.48 5.08 -16.84
CA GLY A 337 2.22 5.67 -16.37
C GLY A 337 2.30 6.39 -15.02
N ASN A 338 1.19 6.37 -14.31
CA ASN A 338 0.97 7.04 -13.04
C ASN A 338 1.46 6.24 -11.83
N THR A 339 1.64 6.91 -10.69
CA THR A 339 1.86 6.27 -9.37
C THR A 339 3.04 5.28 -9.38
N VAL A 340 4.05 5.62 -10.17
CA VAL A 340 5.31 4.89 -10.30
C VAL A 340 6.07 4.95 -8.97
N LEU A 341 6.71 3.85 -8.59
CA LEU A 341 7.45 3.70 -7.32
C LEU A 341 6.61 3.93 -6.06
N TYR A 342 5.30 3.72 -6.14
CA TYR A 342 4.43 3.91 -4.99
C TYR A 342 4.88 3.08 -3.77
N GLY A 343 5.31 3.76 -2.70
CA GLY A 343 5.76 3.11 -1.47
C GLY A 343 7.05 2.30 -1.62
N ALA A 344 7.87 2.58 -2.63
CA ALA A 344 9.15 1.90 -2.83
C ALA A 344 10.09 2.13 -1.64
N THR A 345 10.83 1.10 -1.23
CA THR A 345 11.72 1.16 -0.06
C THR A 345 13.19 1.06 -0.42
N ASP A 346 13.52 0.48 -1.58
CA ASP A 346 14.89 0.36 -2.08
C ASP A 346 14.86 -0.01 -3.57
N GLY A 347 16.01 -0.01 -4.24
CA GLY A 347 16.18 -0.44 -5.63
C GLY A 347 16.30 0.72 -6.60
N TYR A 348 16.40 0.37 -7.88
CA TYR A 348 16.69 1.33 -8.96
C TYR A 348 15.63 1.31 -10.05
N LEU A 349 15.21 2.49 -10.51
CA LEU A 349 14.39 2.66 -11.71
C LEU A 349 15.06 3.64 -12.68
N PHE A 350 15.23 3.23 -13.94
CA PHE A 350 15.72 4.11 -15.01
C PHE A 350 14.72 4.09 -16.17
N ALA A 351 14.12 5.24 -16.48
CA ALA A 351 13.16 5.33 -17.59
C ALA A 351 13.53 6.45 -18.57
N ALA A 352 13.91 6.09 -19.79
CA ALA A 352 14.19 7.06 -20.85
C ALA A 352 12.89 7.62 -21.43
N GLY A 353 12.32 8.59 -20.72
CA GLY A 353 11.11 9.29 -21.09
C GLY A 353 10.34 9.80 -19.88
N ARG A 354 9.14 10.32 -20.12
CA ARG A 354 8.32 10.97 -19.08
C ARG A 354 7.46 9.97 -18.32
N ALA A 355 7.33 10.21 -17.02
CA ALA A 355 6.35 9.57 -16.16
C ALA A 355 5.03 10.35 -16.11
N GLY A 356 3.94 9.67 -15.78
CA GLY A 356 2.64 10.27 -15.52
C GLY A 356 2.56 11.01 -14.17
N GLU A 357 1.33 11.10 -13.64
CA GLU A 357 1.01 11.74 -12.38
C GLU A 357 1.48 10.93 -11.17
N ARG A 358 1.71 11.60 -10.03
CA ARG A 358 2.12 10.97 -8.76
C ARG A 358 3.35 10.08 -8.88
N PHE A 359 4.29 10.48 -9.74
CA PHE A 359 5.59 9.85 -9.83
C PHE A 359 6.30 9.85 -8.46
N ALA A 360 6.87 8.71 -8.04
CA ALA A 360 7.58 8.54 -6.78
C ALA A 360 6.75 8.90 -5.53
N VAL A 361 5.41 8.78 -5.61
CA VAL A 361 4.53 9.02 -4.47
C VAL A 361 4.87 8.07 -3.33
N ARG A 362 5.13 8.61 -2.14
CA ARG A 362 5.59 7.83 -0.97
C ARG A 362 6.85 6.99 -1.23
N ASN A 363 7.75 7.42 -2.11
CA ASN A 363 9.07 6.79 -2.18
C ASN A 363 9.79 6.96 -0.83
N SER A 364 10.32 5.87 -0.31
CA SER A 364 10.98 5.81 1.01
C SER A 364 12.42 5.30 0.91
N GLY A 365 12.96 5.05 -0.29
CA GLY A 365 14.36 4.64 -0.42
C GLY A 365 14.83 4.25 -1.81
N ALA A 366 13.95 4.14 -2.82
CA ALA A 366 14.39 3.85 -4.18
C ALA A 366 15.12 5.04 -4.83
N LYS A 367 16.05 4.72 -5.73
CA LYS A 367 16.80 5.67 -6.55
C LYS A 367 16.30 5.63 -7.97
N VAL A 368 15.99 6.77 -8.55
CA VAL A 368 15.30 6.83 -9.83
C VAL A 368 15.80 7.95 -10.72
N VAL A 369 15.87 7.68 -12.03
CA VAL A 369 16.13 8.69 -13.07
C VAL A 369 15.10 8.57 -14.18
N ILE A 370 14.38 9.66 -14.44
CA ILE A 370 13.39 9.81 -15.51
C ILE A 370 13.61 11.12 -16.29
N GLU A 371 12.94 11.30 -17.42
CA GLU A 371 13.14 12.49 -18.29
C GLU A 371 12.01 13.53 -18.21
N GLY A 372 11.20 13.47 -17.15
CA GLY A 372 10.13 14.43 -16.85
C GLY A 372 8.96 13.73 -16.16
N CYS A 373 8.10 14.47 -15.46
CA CYS A 373 6.94 13.88 -14.79
C CYS A 373 5.69 14.77 -14.88
N GLY A 374 4.53 14.16 -14.62
CA GLY A 374 3.25 14.86 -14.47
C GLY A 374 3.13 15.59 -13.13
N THR A 375 1.87 15.86 -12.75
CA THR A 375 1.51 16.55 -11.50
C THR A 375 1.80 15.67 -10.27
N CYS A 376 1.96 16.33 -9.12
CA CYS A 376 2.17 15.68 -7.82
C CYS A 376 3.39 14.73 -7.80
N GLY A 377 4.46 15.04 -8.54
CA GLY A 377 5.71 14.29 -8.46
C GLY A 377 6.33 14.38 -7.06
N CYS A 378 6.91 13.28 -6.57
CA CYS A 378 7.51 13.13 -5.24
C CYS A 378 6.55 13.45 -4.07
N GLU A 379 5.23 13.39 -4.29
CA GLU A 379 4.23 13.60 -3.24
C GLU A 379 4.43 12.60 -2.08
N TYR A 380 4.49 13.09 -0.84
CA TYR A 380 4.72 12.28 0.36
C TYR A 380 6.00 11.42 0.36
N MET A 381 7.02 11.77 -0.44
CA MET A 381 8.31 11.08 -0.42
C MET A 381 9.01 11.27 0.95
N THR A 382 9.54 10.17 1.50
CA THR A 382 10.17 10.11 2.83
C THR A 382 11.62 9.62 2.78
N GLY A 383 12.14 9.26 1.61
CA GLY A 383 13.49 8.74 1.44
C GLY A 383 13.79 8.37 -0.02
N GLY A 384 15.06 8.09 -0.31
CA GLY A 384 15.54 7.79 -1.66
C GLY A 384 15.98 9.03 -2.44
N VAL A 385 16.29 8.84 -3.73
CA VAL A 385 16.81 9.90 -4.62
C VAL A 385 16.04 9.91 -5.93
N ALA A 386 15.50 11.05 -6.34
CA ALA A 386 14.77 11.21 -7.59
C ALA A 386 15.42 12.24 -8.52
N VAL A 387 16.00 11.78 -9.64
CA VAL A 387 16.56 12.65 -10.68
C VAL A 387 15.57 12.76 -11.84
N ILE A 388 15.27 13.99 -12.25
CA ILE A 388 14.29 14.31 -13.27
C ILE A 388 14.96 15.19 -14.33
N LEU A 389 15.23 14.62 -15.50
CA LEU A 389 15.98 15.24 -16.60
C LEU A 389 15.10 16.10 -17.54
N GLY A 390 14.00 16.63 -17.02
CA GLY A 390 13.04 17.41 -17.79
C GLY A 390 11.97 18.06 -16.92
N ARG A 391 10.89 18.54 -17.57
CA ARG A 391 9.84 19.30 -16.90
C ARG A 391 9.08 18.46 -15.87
N ILE A 392 8.75 19.09 -14.75
CA ILE A 392 7.83 18.59 -13.72
C ILE A 392 6.44 19.17 -13.94
N GLY A 393 5.41 18.56 -13.33
CA GLY A 393 4.07 19.13 -13.25
C GLY A 393 3.81 19.86 -11.93
N ALA A 394 2.64 20.50 -11.83
CA ALA A 394 2.23 21.26 -10.66
C ALA A 394 2.15 20.41 -9.37
N ASN A 395 2.30 21.09 -8.23
CA ASN A 395 2.26 20.52 -6.87
C ASN A 395 3.38 19.51 -6.61
N PHE A 396 4.56 19.70 -7.21
CA PHE A 396 5.72 18.85 -6.99
C PHE A 396 6.22 18.93 -5.54
N GLY A 397 6.52 17.76 -4.96
CA GLY A 397 7.07 17.59 -3.61
C GLY A 397 6.10 17.93 -2.48
N ALA A 398 4.79 17.99 -2.74
CA ALA A 398 3.78 18.19 -1.69
C ALA A 398 3.85 17.12 -0.60
N GLY A 399 4.00 17.55 0.65
CA GLY A 399 4.13 16.64 1.79
C GLY A 399 5.40 15.78 1.78
N MET A 400 6.39 16.10 0.95
CA MET A 400 7.69 15.43 0.96
C MET A 400 8.45 15.82 2.22
N THR A 401 8.79 14.82 3.04
CA THR A 401 9.43 14.99 4.36
C THR A 401 10.79 14.32 4.46
N GLY A 402 11.19 13.51 3.46
CA GLY A 402 12.53 12.93 3.41
C GLY A 402 12.98 12.57 1.99
N GLY A 403 14.29 12.33 1.84
CA GLY A 403 14.95 12.04 0.56
C GLY A 403 15.45 13.30 -0.16
N MET A 404 15.96 13.09 -1.38
CA MET A 404 16.54 14.15 -2.22
C MET A 404 15.95 14.08 -3.64
N ALA A 405 15.66 15.22 -4.26
CA ALA A 405 15.34 15.27 -5.68
C ALA A 405 16.23 16.26 -6.43
N TYR A 406 16.54 15.95 -7.68
CA TYR A 406 17.31 16.78 -8.59
C TYR A 406 16.48 17.03 -9.84
N VAL A 407 16.13 18.29 -10.09
CA VAL A 407 15.29 18.68 -11.21
C VAL A 407 16.12 19.48 -12.21
N TYR A 408 16.25 18.97 -13.43
CA TYR A 408 16.88 19.69 -14.53
C TYR A 408 15.91 20.74 -15.09
N ASP A 409 16.18 22.01 -14.80
CA ASP A 409 15.30 23.14 -15.09
C ASP A 409 16.02 24.23 -15.92
N PRO A 410 16.28 23.97 -17.21
CA PRO A 410 16.96 24.93 -18.07
C PRO A 410 16.15 26.21 -18.33
N ASP A 411 14.83 26.15 -18.16
CA ASP A 411 13.90 27.26 -18.44
C ASP A 411 13.59 28.09 -17.16
N GLY A 412 14.02 27.63 -15.97
CA GLY A 412 13.78 28.31 -14.70
C GLY A 412 12.32 28.27 -14.22
N LEU A 413 11.52 27.29 -14.65
CA LEU A 413 10.08 27.21 -14.39
C LEU A 413 9.72 26.28 -13.23
N ALA A 414 10.65 25.45 -12.75
CA ALA A 414 10.31 24.37 -11.82
C ALA A 414 9.86 24.90 -10.46
N GLN A 415 10.44 25.99 -9.96
CA GLN A 415 10.07 26.54 -8.64
C GLN A 415 8.60 26.97 -8.55
N GLU A 416 8.00 27.44 -9.65
CA GLU A 416 6.58 27.84 -9.69
C GLU A 416 5.63 26.63 -9.62
N LEU A 417 6.13 25.45 -9.99
CA LEU A 417 5.38 24.20 -10.00
C LEU A 417 5.54 23.40 -8.70
N MET A 418 6.42 23.84 -7.80
CA MET A 418 6.71 23.18 -6.52
C MET A 418 5.77 23.64 -5.41
N ASN A 419 5.37 22.69 -4.56
CA ASN A 419 4.76 23.01 -3.28
C ASN A 419 5.87 23.30 -2.25
N ARG A 420 6.02 24.57 -1.88
CA ARG A 420 7.13 25.04 -1.02
C ARG A 420 6.85 24.94 0.49
N GLU A 421 5.73 24.32 0.88
CA GLU A 421 5.35 24.16 2.29
C GLU A 421 6.45 23.46 3.08
N THR A 422 6.94 22.31 2.59
CA THR A 422 7.95 21.48 3.27
C THR A 422 9.33 21.53 2.61
N LEU A 423 9.48 22.21 1.48
CA LEU A 423 10.69 22.13 0.65
C LEU A 423 11.61 23.34 0.78
N VAL A 424 12.91 23.09 0.61
CA VAL A 424 13.91 24.09 0.22
C VAL A 424 14.55 23.68 -1.10
N THR A 425 15.02 24.66 -1.84
CA THR A 425 15.68 24.47 -3.13
C THR A 425 16.98 25.24 -3.19
N CYS A 426 18.02 24.62 -3.72
CA CYS A 426 19.31 25.27 -3.95
C CYS A 426 19.98 24.74 -5.22
N PRO A 427 21.00 25.44 -5.76
CA PRO A 427 21.86 24.86 -6.78
C PRO A 427 22.69 23.69 -6.22
N VAL A 428 23.08 22.76 -7.08
CA VAL A 428 23.98 21.64 -6.71
C VAL A 428 25.41 22.15 -6.67
N THR A 429 25.92 22.48 -5.48
CA THR A 429 27.26 23.09 -5.32
C THR A 429 28.25 22.23 -4.54
N ILE A 430 27.76 21.34 -3.67
CA ILE A 430 28.60 20.52 -2.83
C ILE A 430 29.08 19.28 -3.61
N PRO A 431 30.40 18.97 -3.62
CA PRO A 431 30.95 17.87 -4.42
C PRO A 431 30.28 16.50 -4.18
N HIS A 432 29.84 16.22 -2.96
CA HIS A 432 29.13 14.99 -2.62
C HIS A 432 27.82 14.86 -3.42
N TRP A 433 26.99 15.90 -3.41
CA TRP A 433 25.71 15.93 -4.13
C TRP A 433 25.91 15.98 -5.65
N GLU A 434 26.96 16.69 -6.12
CA GLU A 434 27.34 16.68 -7.53
C GLU A 434 27.69 15.26 -8.00
N ALA A 435 28.47 14.52 -7.20
CA ALA A 435 28.86 13.14 -7.50
C ALA A 435 27.66 12.17 -7.47
N GLU A 436 26.74 12.31 -6.51
CA GLU A 436 25.52 11.50 -6.45
C GLU A 436 24.66 11.71 -7.70
N LEU A 437 24.39 12.98 -8.06
CA LEU A 437 23.63 13.33 -9.24
C LEU A 437 24.30 12.79 -10.51
N LYS A 438 25.59 13.09 -10.70
CA LYS A 438 26.33 12.69 -11.89
C LYS A 438 26.35 11.17 -12.04
N GLY A 439 26.64 10.44 -10.96
CA GLY A 439 26.68 8.97 -10.96
C GLY A 439 25.32 8.33 -11.31
N LEU A 440 24.22 8.92 -10.86
CA LEU A 440 22.87 8.46 -11.24
C LEU A 440 22.58 8.72 -12.73
N ILE A 441 23.00 9.86 -13.28
CA ILE A 441 22.83 10.17 -14.71
C ILE A 441 23.71 9.28 -15.58
N GLU A 442 24.96 9.01 -15.16
CA GLU A 442 25.87 8.07 -15.82
C GLU A 442 25.27 6.66 -15.86
N ARG A 443 24.73 6.19 -14.73
CA ARG A 443 24.04 4.90 -14.69
C ARG A 443 22.78 4.89 -15.55
N HIS A 444 22.00 5.98 -15.54
CA HIS A 444 20.85 6.10 -16.42
C HIS A 444 21.26 6.01 -17.90
N LEU A 445 22.34 6.68 -18.31
CA LEU A 445 22.88 6.57 -19.67
C LEU A 445 23.31 5.12 -19.98
N ALA A 446 24.02 4.47 -19.06
CA ALA A 446 24.48 3.09 -19.25
C ALA A 446 23.32 2.09 -19.40
N GLU A 447 22.26 2.25 -18.62
CA GLU A 447 21.11 1.35 -18.61
C GLU A 447 20.14 1.63 -19.77
N THR A 448 19.97 2.90 -20.16
CA THR A 448 18.92 3.30 -21.11
C THR A 448 19.40 3.69 -22.49
N GLY A 449 20.67 4.07 -22.63
CA GLY A 449 21.19 4.71 -23.85
C GLY A 449 20.60 6.11 -24.12
N SER A 450 20.04 6.77 -23.10
CA SER A 450 19.36 8.07 -23.23
C SER A 450 20.23 9.13 -23.90
N ARG A 451 19.68 9.73 -24.97
CA ARG A 451 20.34 10.86 -25.66
C ARG A 451 20.41 12.09 -24.75
N LYS A 452 19.33 12.37 -24.00
CA LYS A 452 19.24 13.50 -23.07
C LYS A 452 20.32 13.43 -21.99
N ALA A 453 20.49 12.26 -21.36
CA ALA A 453 21.52 12.06 -20.34
C ALA A 453 22.93 12.18 -20.92
N ARG A 454 23.17 11.62 -22.12
CA ARG A 454 24.44 11.78 -22.82
C ARG A 454 24.77 13.25 -23.10
N ASP A 455 23.81 14.02 -23.59
CA ASP A 455 24.02 15.42 -23.93
C ASP A 455 24.31 16.27 -22.67
N ILE A 456 23.63 15.98 -21.55
CA ILE A 456 23.91 16.60 -20.24
C ILE A 456 25.33 16.26 -19.76
N LEU A 457 25.73 14.99 -19.84
CA LEU A 457 27.05 14.54 -19.37
C LEU A 457 28.19 15.08 -20.25
N HIS A 458 28.00 15.18 -21.57
CA HIS A 458 29.00 15.76 -22.47
C HIS A 458 29.26 17.25 -22.19
N HIS A 459 28.25 17.97 -21.68
CA HIS A 459 28.34 19.41 -21.39
C HIS A 459 28.20 19.68 -19.88
N TRP A 460 28.65 18.73 -19.04
CA TRP A 460 28.37 18.71 -17.61
C TRP A 460 28.64 20.04 -16.89
N ASP A 461 29.79 20.67 -17.15
CA ASP A 461 30.18 21.91 -16.49
C ASP A 461 29.19 23.06 -16.73
N ARG A 462 28.54 23.07 -17.90
CA ARG A 462 27.50 24.04 -18.25
C ARG A 462 26.13 23.61 -17.74
N GLU A 463 25.80 22.32 -17.86
CA GLU A 463 24.45 21.82 -17.59
C GLU A 463 24.18 21.62 -16.09
N LYS A 464 25.20 21.36 -15.27
CA LYS A 464 25.04 21.18 -13.82
C LYS A 464 24.44 22.39 -13.11
N GLY A 465 24.74 23.60 -13.61
CA GLY A 465 24.20 24.85 -13.09
C GLY A 465 22.70 25.03 -13.33
N LYS A 466 22.07 24.18 -14.16
CA LYS A 466 20.63 24.20 -14.45
C LYS A 466 19.85 23.18 -13.62
N PHE A 467 20.51 22.47 -12.71
CA PHE A 467 19.82 21.59 -11.77
C PHE A 467 19.43 22.34 -10.49
N LEU A 468 18.20 22.11 -10.06
CA LEU A 468 17.74 22.44 -8.73
C LEU A 468 17.82 21.20 -7.85
N GLN A 469 18.56 21.31 -6.76
CA GLN A 469 18.50 20.37 -5.65
C GLN A 469 17.30 20.71 -4.78
N VAL A 470 16.45 19.72 -4.52
CA VAL A 470 15.21 19.85 -3.75
C VAL A 470 15.31 18.95 -2.53
N CYS A 471 15.19 19.55 -1.35
CA CYS A 471 15.35 18.87 -0.07
C CYS A 471 14.25 19.31 0.90
N PRO A 472 13.69 18.41 1.73
CA PRO A 472 12.76 18.78 2.78
C PRO A 472 13.44 19.56 3.91
N LYS A 473 12.73 20.56 4.46
CA LYS A 473 13.20 21.40 5.58
C LYS A 473 13.64 20.58 6.79
N GLU A 474 12.87 19.55 7.14
CA GLU A 474 13.14 18.70 8.31
C GLU A 474 14.42 17.84 8.16
N MET A 475 14.88 17.62 6.93
CA MET A 475 16.08 16.83 6.67
C MET A 475 17.37 17.63 6.83
N LEU A 476 17.33 18.97 6.82
CA LEU A 476 18.52 19.82 6.76
C LEU A 476 19.56 19.49 7.85
N ASN A 477 19.11 19.28 9.08
CA ASN A 477 19.98 18.96 10.21
C ASN A 477 20.42 17.49 10.27
N ASN A 478 19.85 16.65 9.41
CA ASN A 478 20.07 15.20 9.36
C ASN A 478 20.79 14.78 8.06
N LEU A 479 21.16 15.72 7.19
CA LEU A 479 21.89 15.40 5.98
C LEU A 479 23.35 15.03 6.31
N PRO A 480 23.94 14.05 5.61
CA PRO A 480 25.35 13.70 5.76
C PRO A 480 26.30 14.81 5.30
N HIS A 481 25.82 15.68 4.41
CA HIS A 481 26.55 16.85 3.91
C HIS A 481 25.59 18.05 3.82
N PRO A 482 26.04 19.28 4.08
CA PRO A 482 25.19 20.46 3.93
C PRO A 482 24.73 20.63 2.48
N LEU A 483 23.66 21.40 2.24
CA LEU A 483 23.17 21.69 0.89
C LEU A 483 23.98 22.76 0.15
N GLY A 484 24.67 23.63 0.90
CA GLY A 484 25.47 24.72 0.38
C GLY A 484 26.42 25.25 1.44
N ILE A 485 27.33 26.13 1.02
CA ILE A 485 28.24 26.85 1.90
C ILE A 485 27.57 28.19 2.20
N GLU A 486 27.29 28.50 3.48
CA GLU A 486 26.83 29.83 3.85
C GLU A 486 27.93 30.86 3.54
N ALA A 487 27.60 31.90 2.79
CA ALA A 487 28.52 33.01 2.52
C ALA A 487 28.76 33.78 3.82
N GLY A 488 29.79 33.38 4.57
CA GLY A 488 30.14 33.99 5.86
C GLY A 488 31.13 33.22 6.73
N GLN A 489 31.45 31.97 6.43
CA GLN A 489 32.58 31.27 7.06
C GLN A 489 33.77 31.23 6.09
N GLU A 490 34.58 32.29 6.14
CA GLU A 490 35.97 32.19 5.75
C GLU A 490 36.62 31.10 6.61
N ILE A 491 37.11 30.06 5.94
CA ILE A 491 37.95 29.02 6.54
C ILE A 491 39.25 29.72 6.93
N ALA A 492 39.46 29.91 8.24
CA ALA A 492 40.74 30.30 8.81
C ALA A 492 41.70 29.12 8.85
#